data_AF-A0A9P1I0L3-F1
#
_entry.id   AF-A0A9P1I0L3-F1
#
_cell.length_a   1.000
_cell.length_b   1.000
_cell.length_c   1.000
_cell.angle_alpha   90.00
_cell.angle_beta   90.00
_cell.angle_gamma   90.00
#
_symmetry.space_group_name_H-M   'P 1'
#
loop_
_entity.id
_entity.type
_entity.pdbx_description
1 polymer ?
#
loop_
_entity_poly.entity_id
_entity_poly.type
_entity_poly.pdbx_seq_one_letter_code
_entity_poly.pdbx_strand_id
1 'polypeptide(L)'
;MLCRLSRLGCLRTSRVSYSAAPNYEFKDEIKEQQEKLVARQNVPKGLGKVQSWKKPIYYAPHQHVFEQSPDFSFKDGREVHVTSKQQLNYKLDQIRLAKKIVELLDETKNVEKIYEEELEKRRILEDSLIQKRPKAKGIENIA
;
A
#
# COMPACT_ATOMS: atom_id res chain seq x y z
N MET A 1 33.60 33.62 60.73
CA MET A 1 33.29 34.77 59.88
C MET A 1 33.74 34.45 58.46
N LEU A 2 32.84 34.66 57.51
CA LEU A 2 32.84 34.08 56.16
C LEU A 2 33.81 34.75 55.19
N CYS A 3 34.31 33.92 54.28
CA CYS A 3 35.17 34.20 53.14
C CYS A 3 34.52 35.16 52.12
N ARG A 4 35.32 36.09 51.55
CA ARG A 4 34.97 36.85 50.34
C ARG A 4 35.45 36.07 49.11
N LEU A 5 34.50 35.50 48.36
CA LEU A 5 34.75 34.81 47.09
C LEU A 5 34.64 35.77 45.89
N SER A 6 35.72 35.75 45.09
CA SER A 6 35.81 35.70 43.62
C SER A 6 34.78 36.43 42.74
N ARG A 7 35.30 37.42 42.00
CA ARG A 7 34.86 37.75 40.64
C ARG A 7 35.32 36.65 39.70
N LEU A 8 34.40 35.85 39.18
CA LEU A 8 34.57 35.15 37.91
C LEU A 8 33.29 35.30 37.11
N GLY A 9 33.42 35.93 35.93
CA GLY A 9 32.34 36.10 34.98
C GLY A 9 31.82 34.75 34.54
N CYS A 10 30.54 34.51 34.81
CA CYS A 10 29.82 33.35 34.34
C CYS A 10 29.58 33.52 32.83
N LEU A 11 30.45 32.92 32.01
CA LEU A 11 30.18 32.66 30.60
C LEU A 11 28.95 31.74 30.57
N ARG A 12 27.78 32.33 30.29
CA ARG A 12 26.55 31.59 30.02
C ARG A 12 26.81 30.70 28.81
N THR A 13 27.00 29.42 29.06
CA THR A 13 26.84 28.39 28.04
C THR A 13 25.38 28.41 27.63
N SER A 14 25.09 28.95 26.45
CA SER A 14 23.81 28.74 25.80
C SER A 14 23.74 27.26 25.42
N ARG A 15 23.23 26.42 26.33
CA ARG A 15 22.73 25.10 25.98
C ARG A 15 21.58 25.33 25.00
N VAL A 16 21.84 25.13 23.72
CA VAL A 16 20.79 24.86 22.75
C VAL A 16 20.24 23.49 23.14
N SER A 17 19.11 23.48 23.84
CA SER A 17 18.32 22.29 24.04
C SER A 17 17.72 21.93 22.69
N TYR A 18 18.23 20.89 22.06
CA TYR A 18 17.44 20.19 21.05
C TYR A 18 16.23 19.63 21.78
N SER A 19 15.05 20.19 21.54
CA SER A 19 13.80 19.50 21.89
C SER A 19 13.84 18.18 21.16
N ALA A 20 13.80 17.07 21.90
CA ALA A 20 13.63 15.75 21.35
C ALA A 20 12.51 15.80 20.30
N ALA A 21 12.82 15.42 19.07
CA ALA A 21 11.79 15.24 18.06
C ALA A 21 10.71 14.35 18.69
N PRO A 22 9.41 14.69 18.59
CA PRO A 22 8.38 13.82 19.09
C PRO A 22 8.60 12.45 18.41
N ASN A 23 8.69 11.39 19.21
CA ASN A 23 8.68 10.01 18.70
C ASN A 23 7.36 9.83 17.93
N TYR A 24 7.38 10.17 16.65
CA TYR A 24 6.28 9.93 15.76
C TYR A 24 6.36 8.47 15.35
N GLU A 25 5.72 7.62 16.15
CA GLU A 25 5.43 6.25 15.77
C GLU A 25 4.48 6.31 14.57
N PHE A 26 5.03 6.02 13.40
CA PHE A 26 4.28 5.87 12.16
C PHE A 26 3.25 4.76 12.35
N LYS A 27 1.96 5.15 12.38
CA LYS A 27 0.85 4.21 12.48
C LYS A 27 0.48 3.76 11.08
N ASP A 28 0.94 2.58 10.70
CA ASP A 28 0.49 1.91 9.49
C ASP A 28 -0.97 1.47 9.66
N GLU A 29 -1.89 2.38 9.32
CA GLU A 29 -3.34 2.13 9.40
C GLU A 29 -3.71 0.84 8.65
N ILE A 30 -3.04 0.57 7.52
CA ILE A 30 -3.22 -0.63 6.69
C ILE A 30 -2.86 -1.90 7.47
N LYS A 31 -1.73 -1.89 8.17
CA LYS A 31 -1.25 -3.05 8.94
C LYS A 31 -2.13 -3.30 10.17
N GLU A 32 -2.57 -2.23 10.82
CA GLU A 32 -3.49 -2.31 11.95
C GLU A 32 -4.89 -2.83 11.54
N GLN A 33 -5.37 -2.45 10.35
CA GLN A 33 -6.59 -3.02 9.76
C GLN A 33 -6.41 -4.52 9.49
N GLN A 34 -5.26 -4.92 8.95
CA GLN A 34 -4.98 -6.31 8.61
C GLN A 34 -4.84 -7.21 9.85
N GLU A 35 -4.17 -6.74 10.91
CA GLU A 35 -4.03 -7.49 12.17
C GLU A 35 -5.37 -7.65 12.92
N LYS A 36 -6.24 -6.62 12.88
CA LYS A 36 -7.61 -6.71 13.40
C LYS A 36 -8.47 -7.74 12.67
N LEU A 37 -8.21 -7.98 11.37
CA LEU A 37 -8.91 -8.99 10.58
C LEU A 37 -8.39 -10.41 10.88
N VAL A 38 -7.10 -10.58 11.19
CA VAL A 38 -6.48 -11.90 11.44
C VAL A 38 -6.75 -12.43 12.85
N ALA A 39 -6.92 -11.56 13.86
CA ALA A 39 -7.08 -11.94 15.27
C ALA A 39 -8.38 -12.72 15.62
N ARG A 40 -9.24 -13.07 14.66
CA ARG A 40 -10.47 -13.86 14.88
C ARG A 40 -10.49 -15.16 14.09
N GLN A 41 -9.64 -16.13 14.42
CA GLN A 41 -9.88 -17.51 14.00
C GLN A 41 -9.62 -18.53 15.11
N ASN A 42 -10.64 -18.77 15.92
CA ASN A 42 -10.90 -20.10 16.49
C ASN A 42 -12.21 -20.59 15.85
N VAL A 43 -12.13 -21.55 14.92
CA VAL A 43 -13.32 -22.13 14.30
C VAL A 43 -13.67 -23.42 15.06
N PRO A 44 -14.77 -23.50 15.81
CA PRO A 44 -15.14 -24.72 16.52
C PRO A 44 -15.60 -25.79 15.52
N LYS A 45 -15.16 -27.02 15.76
CA LYS A 45 -15.58 -28.22 15.02
C LYS A 45 -17.04 -28.53 15.37
N GLY A 46 -17.90 -28.55 14.35
CA GLY A 46 -19.24 -29.13 14.43
C GLY A 46 -20.36 -28.10 14.34
N LEU A 47 -20.81 -27.79 13.12
CA LEU A 47 -22.05 -27.03 12.92
C LEU A 47 -22.81 -27.65 11.75
N GLY A 48 -24.01 -28.16 12.03
CA GLY A 48 -24.90 -28.78 11.03
C GLY A 48 -25.38 -27.79 9.96
N LYS A 49 -26.13 -28.32 8.98
CA LYS A 49 -26.57 -27.70 7.71
C LYS A 49 -27.23 -26.30 7.78
N VAL A 50 -27.47 -25.73 8.96
CA VAL A 50 -28.28 -24.51 9.18
C VAL A 50 -27.47 -23.31 9.70
N GLN A 51 -26.13 -23.37 9.69
CA GLN A 51 -25.27 -22.28 10.21
C GLN A 51 -24.46 -21.52 9.14
N SER A 52 -24.92 -21.49 7.90
CA SER A 52 -24.30 -20.69 6.82
C SER A 52 -24.30 -19.18 7.10
N TRP A 53 -25.14 -18.69 8.02
CA TRP A 53 -25.23 -17.28 8.40
C TRP A 53 -24.24 -16.86 9.50
N LYS A 54 -23.62 -17.80 10.23
CA LYS A 54 -22.67 -17.46 11.31
C LYS A 54 -21.29 -17.03 10.81
N LYS A 55 -20.97 -17.37 9.56
CA LYS A 55 -19.84 -16.80 8.84
C LYS A 55 -20.45 -16.10 7.62
N PRO A 56 -20.47 -14.76 7.55
CA PRO A 56 -20.86 -14.10 6.32
C PRO A 56 -19.83 -14.50 5.27
N ILE A 57 -20.16 -15.50 4.46
CA ILE A 57 -19.47 -15.73 3.20
C ILE A 57 -19.86 -14.51 2.38
N TYR A 58 -18.88 -13.65 2.07
CA TYR A 58 -19.10 -12.58 1.13
C TYR A 58 -19.40 -13.22 -0.22
N TYR A 59 -20.66 -13.45 -0.49
CA TYR A 59 -21.12 -13.66 -1.85
C TYR A 59 -20.94 -12.29 -2.52
N ALA A 60 -19.94 -12.18 -3.39
CA ALA A 60 -19.84 -11.09 -4.35
C ALA A 60 -21.24 -10.81 -4.92
N PRO A 61 -21.62 -9.55 -5.23
CA PRO A 61 -22.98 -9.18 -5.60
C PRO A 61 -23.56 -10.25 -6.51
N HIS A 62 -24.55 -10.98 -5.98
CA HIS A 62 -24.95 -12.27 -6.50
C HIS A 62 -25.51 -12.07 -7.90
N GLN A 63 -24.68 -12.32 -8.91
CA GLN A 63 -25.16 -12.32 -10.28
C GLN A 63 -26.04 -13.56 -10.41
N HIS A 64 -27.33 -13.33 -10.62
CA HIS A 64 -28.30 -14.41 -10.61
C HIS A 64 -27.98 -15.39 -11.75
N VAL A 65 -27.92 -16.68 -11.46
CA VAL A 65 -27.49 -17.71 -12.44
C VAL A 65 -28.35 -17.69 -13.72
N PHE A 66 -29.63 -17.33 -13.58
CA PHE A 66 -30.55 -17.18 -14.71
C PHE A 66 -30.28 -15.93 -15.57
N GLU A 67 -29.44 -15.01 -15.11
CA GLU A 67 -28.96 -13.87 -15.92
C GLU A 67 -27.66 -14.20 -16.67
N GLN A 68 -27.01 -15.34 -16.39
CA GLN A 68 -25.75 -15.73 -17.03
C GLN A 68 -25.98 -16.63 -18.24
N SER A 69 -26.94 -17.55 -18.12
CA SER A 69 -27.24 -18.55 -19.14
C SER A 69 -28.34 -18.09 -20.10
N PRO A 70 -28.30 -18.53 -21.36
CA PRO A 70 -29.40 -18.36 -22.30
C PRO A 70 -30.66 -19.11 -21.80
N ASP A 71 -31.81 -18.47 -21.87
CA ASP A 71 -33.09 -19.05 -21.42
C ASP A 71 -33.60 -20.17 -22.34
N PHE A 72 -33.14 -20.22 -23.59
CA PHE A 72 -33.52 -21.24 -24.57
C PHE A 72 -32.36 -21.62 -25.48
N SER A 73 -32.45 -22.80 -26.07
CA SER A 73 -31.53 -23.30 -27.09
C SER A 73 -32.30 -23.78 -28.32
N PHE A 74 -31.65 -23.74 -29.48
CA PHE A 74 -32.23 -24.30 -30.69
C PHE A 74 -32.17 -25.82 -30.65
N LYS A 75 -33.22 -26.51 -31.11
CA LYS A 75 -33.22 -27.98 -31.25
C LYS A 75 -32.10 -28.49 -32.17
N ASP A 76 -31.74 -27.68 -33.15
CA ASP A 76 -30.63 -27.92 -34.08
C ASP A 76 -29.24 -27.85 -33.42
N GLY A 77 -29.16 -27.47 -32.14
CA GLY A 77 -27.90 -27.33 -31.41
C GLY A 77 -27.12 -26.04 -31.69
N ARG A 78 -27.73 -25.07 -32.39
CA ARG A 78 -27.09 -23.75 -32.60
C ARG A 78 -26.94 -23.02 -31.26
N GLU A 79 -25.76 -22.48 -31.01
CA GLU A 79 -25.48 -21.74 -29.79
C GLU A 79 -26.21 -20.39 -29.78
N VAL A 80 -26.83 -20.08 -28.64
CA VAL A 80 -27.44 -18.79 -28.35
C VAL A 80 -26.56 -18.13 -27.31
N HIS A 81 -25.93 -17.00 -27.62
CA HIS A 81 -25.00 -16.37 -26.68
C HIS A 81 -25.69 -15.45 -25.66
N VAL A 82 -26.83 -14.86 -26.02
CA VAL A 82 -27.59 -13.91 -25.20
C VAL A 82 -29.07 -14.01 -25.58
N THR A 83 -29.97 -14.02 -24.58
CA THR A 83 -31.42 -14.04 -24.79
C THR A 83 -32.09 -12.70 -24.51
N SER A 84 -31.50 -11.83 -23.67
CA SER A 84 -32.09 -10.54 -23.29
C SER A 84 -31.17 -9.33 -23.50
N LYS A 85 -31.77 -8.16 -23.71
CA LYS A 85 -31.02 -6.88 -23.81
C LYS A 85 -30.27 -6.56 -22.51
N GLN A 86 -30.82 -6.94 -21.35
CA GLN A 86 -30.19 -6.73 -20.05
C GLN A 86 -28.90 -7.55 -19.94
N GLN A 87 -28.92 -8.82 -20.34
CA GLN A 87 -27.75 -9.67 -20.40
C GLN A 87 -26.67 -9.10 -21.34
N LEU A 88 -27.08 -8.56 -22.50
CA LEU A 88 -26.16 -7.91 -23.42
C LEU A 88 -25.46 -6.71 -22.78
N ASN A 89 -26.25 -5.80 -22.18
CA ASN A 89 -25.71 -4.61 -21.52
C ASN A 89 -24.73 -4.99 -20.40
N TYR A 90 -25.10 -5.96 -19.58
CA TYR A 90 -24.24 -6.44 -18.50
C TYR A 90 -22.91 -6.99 -19.02
N LYS A 91 -22.93 -7.82 -20.08
CA LYS A 91 -21.70 -8.34 -20.71
C LYS A 91 -20.84 -7.21 -21.30
N LEU A 92 -21.47 -6.21 -21.92
CA LEU A 92 -20.76 -5.04 -22.45
C LEU A 92 -20.11 -4.21 -21.32
N ASP A 93 -20.81 -4.03 -20.20
CA ASP A 93 -20.28 -3.33 -19.04
C ASP A 93 -19.10 -4.07 -18.41
N GLN A 94 -19.16 -5.40 -18.30
CA GLN A 94 -18.02 -6.21 -17.86
C GLN A 94 -16.79 -6.01 -18.75
N ILE A 95 -16.97 -6.00 -20.08
CA ILE A 95 -15.88 -5.75 -21.02
C ILE A 95 -15.31 -4.35 -20.83
N ARG A 96 -16.17 -3.34 -20.67
CA ARG A 96 -15.75 -1.95 -20.43
C ARG A 96 -14.94 -1.83 -19.14
N LEU A 97 -15.42 -2.43 -18.06
CA LEU A 97 -14.75 -2.41 -16.76
C LEU A 97 -13.40 -3.13 -16.84
N ALA A 98 -13.35 -4.30 -17.47
CA ALA A 98 -12.11 -5.05 -17.65
C ALA A 98 -11.05 -4.23 -18.40
N LYS A 99 -11.44 -3.57 -19.50
CA LYS A 99 -10.53 -2.69 -20.27
C LYS A 99 -10.00 -1.55 -19.40
N LYS A 100 -10.86 -0.90 -18.64
CA LYS A 100 -10.48 0.20 -17.74
C LYS A 100 -9.53 -0.27 -16.64
N ILE A 101 -9.74 -1.47 -16.08
CA ILE A 101 -8.85 -2.03 -15.06
C ILE A 101 -7.45 -2.25 -15.65
N VAL A 102 -7.36 -2.83 -16.85
CA VAL A 102 -6.07 -3.07 -17.52
C VAL A 102 -5.35 -1.75 -17.79
N GLU A 103 -6.07 -0.75 -18.31
CA GLU A 103 -5.54 0.61 -18.54
C GLU A 103 -4.95 1.23 -17.27
N LEU A 104 -5.69 1.23 -16.16
CA LEU A 104 -5.23 1.79 -14.89
C LEU A 104 -4.02 1.04 -14.32
N LEU A 105 -3.97 -0.28 -14.48
CA LEU A 105 -2.82 -1.09 -14.05
C LEU A 105 -1.57 -0.76 -14.87
N ASP A 106 -1.73 -0.51 -16.17
CA ASP A 106 -0.61 -0.11 -17.03
C ASP A 106 -0.14 1.32 -16.74
N GLU A 107 -1.06 2.25 -16.45
CA GLU A 107 -0.72 3.59 -15.94
C GLU A 107 0.10 3.51 -14.65
N THR A 108 -0.32 2.66 -13.70
CA THR A 108 0.37 2.47 -12.42
C THR A 108 1.80 1.95 -12.64
N LYS A 109 1.96 0.92 -13.47
CA LYS A 109 3.28 0.37 -13.82
C LYS A 109 4.19 1.40 -14.47
N ASN A 110 3.63 2.30 -15.29
CA ASN A 110 4.43 3.34 -15.93
C ASN A 110 4.92 4.37 -14.92
N VAL A 111 4.07 4.76 -13.96
CA VAL A 111 4.46 5.66 -12.85
C VAL A 111 5.55 5.01 -12.00
N GLU A 112 5.42 3.73 -11.66
CA GLU A 112 6.43 2.97 -10.92
C GLU A 112 7.78 2.98 -11.63
N LYS A 113 7.80 2.71 -12.94
CA LYS A 113 9.04 2.77 -13.75
C LYS A 113 9.70 4.14 -13.73
N ILE A 114 8.92 5.21 -13.95
CA ILE A 114 9.43 6.59 -13.94
C ILE A 114 10.05 6.90 -12.57
N TYR A 115 9.40 6.49 -11.49
CA TYR A 115 9.89 6.68 -10.13
C TYR A 115 11.21 5.94 -9.88
N GLU A 116 11.32 4.68 -10.31
CA GLU A 116 12.57 3.90 -10.23
C GLU A 116 13.72 4.57 -11.01
N GLU A 117 13.45 5.04 -12.23
CA GLU A 117 14.43 5.78 -13.03
C GLU A 117 14.88 7.08 -12.36
N GLU A 118 13.96 7.83 -11.74
CA GLU A 118 14.29 9.05 -11.01
C GLU A 118 15.13 8.77 -9.77
N LEU A 119 14.81 7.70 -9.02
CA LEU A 119 15.63 7.27 -7.88
C LEU A 119 17.05 6.93 -8.31
N GLU A 120 17.20 6.20 -9.41
CA GLU A 120 18.51 5.83 -9.94
C GLU A 120 19.31 7.06 -10.39
N LYS A 121 18.66 8.00 -11.09
CA LYS A 121 19.28 9.28 -11.47
C LYS A 121 19.74 10.06 -10.25
N ARG A 122 18.94 10.13 -9.17
CA ARG A 122 19.34 10.80 -7.93
C ARG A 122 20.55 10.13 -7.29
N ARG A 123 20.56 8.79 -7.21
CA ARG A 123 21.68 8.01 -6.68
C ARG A 123 22.98 8.30 -7.44
N ILE A 124 22.94 8.24 -8.78
CA ILE A 124 24.10 8.54 -9.63
C ILE A 124 24.58 9.97 -9.42
N LEU A 125 23.66 10.94 -9.31
CA LEU A 125 24.02 12.34 -9.05
C LEU A 125 24.68 12.50 -7.68
N GLU A 126 24.13 11.91 -6.62
CA GLU A 126 24.70 11.94 -5.28
C GLU A 126 26.10 11.31 -5.24
N ASP A 127 26.29 10.15 -5.86
CA ASP A 127 27.59 9.50 -5.98
C ASP A 127 28.59 10.38 -6.73
N SER A 128 28.16 11.00 -7.84
CA SER A 128 29.01 11.93 -8.60
C SER A 128 29.40 13.16 -7.78
N LEU A 129 28.50 13.66 -6.92
CA LEU A 129 28.77 14.78 -6.03
C LEU A 129 29.75 14.36 -4.93
N ILE A 130 29.58 13.18 -4.34
CA ILE A 130 30.51 12.63 -3.34
C ILE A 130 31.91 12.48 -3.94
N GLN A 131 32.03 11.97 -5.17
CA GLN A 131 33.32 11.84 -5.87
C GLN A 131 33.98 13.18 -6.19
N LYS A 132 33.19 14.21 -6.55
CA LYS A 132 33.69 15.56 -6.86
C LYS A 132 34.04 16.36 -5.61
N ARG A 133 33.49 16.02 -4.44
CA ARG A 133 33.77 16.75 -3.19
C ARG A 133 35.25 16.61 -2.82
N PRO A 134 35.91 17.71 -2.42
CA PRO A 134 37.29 17.65 -1.96
C PRO A 134 37.36 16.75 -0.71
N LYS A 135 38.33 15.83 -0.69
CA LYS A 135 38.58 14.99 0.48
C LYS A 135 39.05 15.85 1.65
N ALA A 136 38.43 15.67 2.81
CA ALA A 136 38.89 16.30 4.04
C ALA A 136 40.31 15.81 4.35
N LYS A 137 41.24 16.76 4.54
CA LYS A 137 42.61 16.45 4.97
C LYS A 137 42.58 16.27 6.50
N GLY A 138 42.86 15.07 7.00
CA GLY A 138 43.01 14.84 8.45
C GLY A 138 43.03 13.36 8.88
N ILE A 139 43.98 13.05 9.77
CA ILE A 139 44.22 11.75 10.46
C ILE A 139 44.60 10.54 9.59
N GLU A 140 45.08 10.75 8.36
CA GLU A 140 45.83 9.69 7.68
C GLU A 140 47.18 9.54 8.41
N ASN A 141 47.31 8.52 9.25
CA ASN A 141 48.58 8.17 9.88
C ASN A 141 49.55 7.75 8.77
N ILE A 142 50.56 8.58 8.51
CA ILE A 142 51.71 8.23 7.67
C ILE A 142 52.52 7.23 8.50
N ALA A 143 52.45 5.95 8.11
CA ALA A 143 53.29 4.90 8.66
C ALA A 143 54.72 4.98 8.09
#